data_AF-A0A8J7CBA8-F1
#
_entry.id   AF-A0A8J7CBA8-F1
#
_cell.length_a   1.000
_cell.length_b   1.000
_cell.length_c   1.000
_cell.angle_alpha   90.00
_cell.angle_beta   90.00
_cell.angle_gamma   90.00
#
_symmetry.space_group_name_H-M   'P 1'
#
loop_
_entity.id
_entity.type
_entity.pdbx_description
1 polymer ?
#
loop_
_entity_poly.entity_id
_entity_poly.type
_entity_poly.pdbx_seq_one_letter_code
_entity_poly.pdbx_strand_id
1 'polypeptide(L)' 'MKKVTLTELSNNIERLLDEVLETGIPLEINKNGKLLKIVPIETKDKLKNLTFKPNVIQGNPEDLVNISWEQEVNIDLS' A
#
# COMPACT_ATOMS: atom_id res chain seq x y z
N MET A 1 -6.33 -4.15 -3.80
CA MET A 1 -7.47 -4.69 -3.03
C MET A 1 -7.89 -5.98 -3.71
N LYS A 2 -8.03 -7.07 -2.93
CA LYS A 2 -8.35 -8.40 -3.45
C LYS A 2 -9.86 -8.63 -3.34
N LYS A 3 -10.50 -9.12 -4.41
CA LYS A 3 -11.93 -9.44 -4.43
C LYS A 3 -12.10 -10.95 -4.41
N VAL A 4 -12.96 -11.44 -3.51
CA VAL A 4 -13.29 -12.88 -3.42
C VAL A 4 -14.80 -13.07 -3.35
N THR A 5 -15.26 -14.22 -3.82
CA THR A 5 -16.65 -14.64 -3.64
C THR A 5 -16.90 -15.14 -2.21
N LEU A 6 -18.16 -15.19 -1.79
CA LEU A 6 -18.54 -15.74 -0.49
C LEU A 6 -18.12 -17.21 -0.35
N THR A 7 -18.23 -17.99 -1.41
CA THR A 7 -17.85 -19.41 -1.43
C THR A 7 -16.35 -19.59 -1.25
N GLU A 8 -15.54 -18.77 -1.92
CA GLU A 8 -14.08 -18.77 -1.75
C GLU A 8 -13.69 -18.35 -0.33
N LEU A 9 -14.37 -17.35 0.23
CA LEU A 9 -14.18 -16.92 1.61
C LEU A 9 -14.45 -18.06 2.58
N SER A 10 -15.60 -18.75 2.47
CA SER A 10 -15.96 -19.84 3.37
C SER A 10 -14.98 -21.02 3.31
N ASN A 11 -14.47 -21.35 2.12
CA ASN A 11 -13.54 -22.47 1.94
C ASN A 11 -12.10 -22.14 2.38
N ASN A 12 -11.74 -20.86 2.51
CA ASN A 12 -10.36 -20.43 2.74
C ASN A 12 -10.24 -19.36 3.84
N ILE A 13 -11.19 -19.32 4.79
CA ILE A 13 -11.34 -18.16 5.68
C ILE A 13 -10.08 -17.89 6.49
N GLU A 14 -9.47 -18.90 7.10
CA GLU A 14 -8.26 -18.73 7.92
C GLU A 14 -7.09 -18.20 7.08
N ARG A 15 -6.79 -18.86 5.95
CA ARG A 15 -5.73 -18.44 5.03
C ARG A 15 -5.91 -17.00 4.52
N LEU A 16 -7.15 -16.59 4.23
CA LEU A 16 -7.44 -15.24 3.75
C LEU A 16 -7.32 -14.19 4.86
N LEU A 17 -7.70 -14.53 6.09
CA LEU A 17 -7.51 -13.67 7.25
C LEU A 17 -6.02 -13.49 7.58
N ASP A 18 -5.24 -14.58 7.53
CA ASP A 18 -3.79 -14.54 7.70
C ASP A 18 -3.14 -13.65 6.64
N GLU A 19 -3.52 -13.78 5.36
CA GLU A 19 -3.01 -12.93 4.28
C GLU A 19 -3.31 -11.44 4.52
N VAL A 20 -4.52 -11.11 5.01
CA VAL A 20 -4.90 -9.73 5.37
C VAL A 20 -4.08 -9.23 6.55
N LEU A 21 -3.83 -10.07 7.55
CA LEU A 21 -3.00 -9.72 8.70
C LEU A 21 -1.54 -9.55 8.31
N GLU A 22 -0.96 -10.44 7.50
CA GLU A 22 0.43 -10.40 7.06
C GLU A 22 0.71 -9.19 6.16
N THR A 23 -0.08 -9.04 5.09
CA THR A 23 0.16 -8.05 4.04
C THR A 23 -0.44 -6.67 4.34
N GLY A 24 -1.47 -6.62 5.20
CA GLY A 24 -2.27 -5.42 5.42
C GLY A 24 -3.16 -5.04 4.23
N ILE A 25 -3.24 -5.87 3.17
CA ILE A 25 -4.07 -5.61 2.00
C ILE A 25 -5.52 -5.97 2.32
N PRO A 26 -6.48 -5.04 2.16
CA PRO A 26 -7.89 -5.34 2.42
C PRO A 26 -8.50 -6.34 1.44
N LEU A 27 -9.40 -7.17 1.97
CA LEU A 27 -10.20 -8.12 1.22
C LEU A 27 -11.62 -7.60 1.04
N GLU A 28 -12.17 -7.70 -0.17
CA GLU A 28 -13.55 -7.35 -0.49
C GLU A 28 -14.36 -8.59 -0.85
N ILE A 29 -15.58 -8.67 -0.34
CA ILE A 29 -16.50 -9.80 -0.56
C ILE A 29 -17.84 -9.25 -1.03
N ASN A 30 -18.40 -9.81 -2.10
CA ASN A 30 -19.77 -9.53 -2.49
C ASN A 30 -20.72 -10.56 -1.86
N LYS A 31 -21.69 -10.10 -1.08
CA LYS A 31 -22.78 -10.90 -0.52
C LYS A 31 -24.12 -10.30 -0.91
N ASN A 32 -24.87 -11.01 -1.74
CA ASN A 32 -26.21 -10.61 -2.19
C ASN A 32 -26.24 -9.19 -2.80
N GLY A 33 -25.23 -8.84 -3.59
CA GLY A 33 -25.11 -7.52 -4.23
C GLY A 33 -24.54 -6.43 -3.33
N LYS A 34 -24.25 -6.73 -2.05
CA LYS A 34 -23.58 -5.80 -1.13
C LYS A 34 -22.10 -6.12 -1.03
N LEU A 35 -21.26 -5.10 -1.16
CA LEU A 35 -19.82 -5.18 -0.95
C LEU A 35 -19.50 -5.04 0.54
N LEU A 36 -18.78 -6.02 1.07
CA LEU A 36 -18.21 -6.06 2.41
C LEU A 36 -16.70 -5.98 2.31
N LYS A 37 -16.05 -5.41 3.33
CA LYS A 37 -14.59 -5.27 3.38
C LYS A 37 -14.06 -5.77 4.73
N ILE A 38 -13.00 -6.58 4.69
CA ILE A 38 -12.27 -7.04 5.86
C ILE A 38 -10.94 -6.28 5.89
N VAL A 39 -10.67 -5.62 7.02
CA VAL A 39 -9.46 -4.84 7.28
C VAL A 39 -8.90 -5.21 8.66
N PRO A 40 -7.57 -5.22 8.83
CA PRO A 40 -6.98 -5.32 10.15
C PRO A 40 -7.29 -4.04 10.94
N ILE A 41 -7.61 -4.19 12.23
CA ILE A 41 -7.83 -3.05 13.14
C ILE A 41 -6.48 -2.45 13.54
N GLU A 42 -5.47 -3.30 13.74
CA GLU A 42 -4.12 -2.88 14.04
C GLU A 42 -3.49 -2.20 12.82
N THR A 43 -3.05 -0.95 13.01
CA THR A 43 -2.33 -0.22 11.99
C THR A 43 -0.89 -0.73 11.95
N LYS A 44 -0.61 -1.64 11.01
CA LYS A 44 0.77 -1.99 10.69
C LYS A 44 1.47 -0.76 10.12
N ASP A 45 2.61 -0.40 10.71
CA ASP A 45 3.49 0.61 10.17
C ASP A 45 4.01 0.11 8.80
N LYS A 46 3.54 0.76 7.73
CA LYS A 46 3.88 0.41 6.35
C LYS A 46 5.39 0.52 6.10
N LEU A 47 6.07 1.41 6.82
CA LEU A 47 7.50 1.65 6.68
C LEU A 47 8.33 0.61 7.44
N LYS A 48 7.74 -0.12 8.39
CA LYS A 48 8.43 -1.17 9.15
C LYS A 48 8.93 -2.33 8.26
N ASN A 49 8.30 -2.54 7.11
CA ASN A 49 8.71 -3.55 6.13
C ASN A 49 9.80 -3.03 5.15
N LEU A 50 10.18 -1.75 5.21
CA LEU A 50 11.22 -1.22 4.34
C LEU A 50 12.59 -1.77 4.78
N THR A 51 13.19 -2.56 3.92
CA THR A 51 14.60 -2.94 4.06
C THR A 51 15.48 -1.77 3.66
N PHE A 52 16.47 -1.44 4.50
CA PHE A 52 17.47 -0.44 4.14
C PHE A 52 18.24 -0.89 2.91
N LYS A 53 18.30 -0.02 1.89
CA LYS A 53 19.01 -0.29 0.64
C LYS A 53 20.13 0.74 0.49
N PRO A 54 21.40 0.37 0.77
CA PRO A 54 22.51 1.33 0.80
C PRO A 54 22.85 1.95 -0.56
N ASN A 55 22.54 1.27 -1.66
CA ASN A 55 22.95 1.67 -3.02
C ASN A 55 21.76 2.13 -3.89
N VAL A 56 20.76 2.78 -3.29
CA VAL A 56 19.59 3.28 -4.04
C VAL A 56 19.88 4.56 -4.82
N ILE A 57 20.87 5.34 -4.38
CA ILE A 57 21.29 6.55 -5.08
C ILE A 57 22.30 6.13 -6.14
N GLN A 58 21.91 6.28 -7.41
CA GLN A 58 22.82 6.12 -8.55
C GLN A 58 23.41 7.49 -8.88
N GLY A 59 24.63 7.77 -8.43
CA GLY A 59 25.29 9.06 -8.61
C GLY A 59 25.79 9.63 -7.27
N ASN A 60 26.10 10.92 -7.26
CA ASN A 60 26.53 11.61 -6.06
C ASN A 60 25.30 12.03 -5.21
N PRO A 61 25.19 11.60 -3.94
CA PRO A 61 24.10 12.01 -3.06
C PRO A 61 23.94 13.52 -2.90
N GLU A 62 25.04 14.27 -2.95
CA GLU A 62 25.01 15.74 -2.83
C GLU A 62 24.23 16.39 -3.98
N ASP A 63 24.16 15.75 -5.15
CA ASP A 63 23.43 16.29 -6.29
C ASP A 63 21.92 16.32 -6.01
N LEU A 64 21.38 15.38 -5.21
CA LEU A 64 19.97 15.35 -4.83
C LEU A 64 19.56 16.54 -3.98
N VAL A 65 20.44 16.98 -3.07
CA VAL A 65 20.18 18.13 -2.19
C VAL A 65 20.20 19.43 -2.98
N ASN A 66 20.99 19.48 -4.06
CA ASN A 66 21.17 20.66 -4.90
C ASN A 66 20.16 20.74 -6.06
N ILE A 67 19.18 19.83 -6.16
CA ILE A 67 18.13 19.91 -7.18
C ILE A 67 17.24 21.13 -6.90
N SER A 68 17.34 22.15 -7.76
CA SER A 68 16.40 23.29 -7.77
C SER A 68 15.24 23.02 -8.74
N TRP A 69 14.02 23.30 -8.28
CA TRP A 69 12.79 23.19 -9.06
C TRP A 69 12.24 24.55 -9.49
N GLU A 70 12.93 25.64 -9.17
CA GLU A 70 12.46 27.02 -9.35
C GLU A 70 12.03 27.35 -10.79
N GLN A 71 12.67 26.72 -11.78
CA GLN A 71 12.37 26.91 -13.20
C GLN A 71 11.17 26.09 -13.68
N GLU A 72 10.77 25.05 -12.94
CA GLU A 72 9.65 24.16 -13.27
C GLU A 72 8.34 24.62 -12.62
N VAL A 73 8.41 25.50 -11.61
CA VAL A 73 7.21 26.02 -10.95
C VAL A 73 6.65 27.21 -11.74
N ASN A 74 5.64 26.96 -12.56
CA ASN A 74 4.79 28.02 -13.10
C ASN A 74 3.78 28.46 -12.01
N ILE A 75 4.21 29.32 -11.11
CA ILE A 75 3.32 29.88 -10.08
C ILE A 75 2.47 30.96 -10.74
N ASP A 76 1.28 30.59 -11.18
CA ASP A 76 0.25 31.56 -11.60
C ASP A 76 -0.30 32.25 -10.35
N LEU A 77 0.30 33.39 -9.99
CA LEU A 77 -0.13 34.26 -8.89
C LEU A 77 -1.04 35.39 -9.42
N SER A 78 -2.03 35.05 -10.26
CA SER A 78 -3.02 36.02 -10.77
C SER A 78 -4.38 35.95 -10.07
#